data_AF-A0A317Z477-F1
#
_entry.id   AF-A0A317Z477-F1
#
_cell.length_a   1.000
_cell.length_b   1.000
_cell.length_c   1.000
_cell.angle_alpha   90.00
_cell.angle_beta   90.00
_cell.angle_gamma   90.00
#
_symmetry.space_group_name_H-M   'P 1'
#
loop_
_entity.id
_entity.type
_entity.pdbx_description
1 polymer ?
#
loop_
_entity_poly.entity_id
_entity_poly.type
_entity_poly.pdbx_seq_one_letter_code
_entity_poly.pdbx_strand_id
1 'polypeptide(L)'
;RVDFRNTVIIMTSNVGAQELQDQRFAGFGGSSEGQDYETIRKTMMKELKSAFRPEFLNRVDDTIVFHKLNKDELKEIVTMMVGKLTSRLSE
;
A
#
# COMPACT_ATOMS: atom_id res chain seq x y z
N ARG A 1 -18.58 -20.93 18.52
CA ARG A 1 -19.12 -19.59 18.24
C ARG A 1 -17.92 -18.65 18.23
N VAL A 2 -17.68 -17.93 17.14
CA VAL A 2 -16.50 -17.05 16.98
C VAL A 2 -16.93 -15.60 17.18
N ASP A 3 -16.08 -14.80 17.80
CA ASP A 3 -16.33 -13.40 18.18
C ASP A 3 -15.10 -12.55 17.80
N PHE A 4 -15.34 -11.41 17.15
CA PHE A 4 -14.32 -10.48 16.64
C PHE A 4 -14.37 -9.10 17.30
N ARG A 5 -15.12 -8.94 18.41
CA ARG A 5 -15.28 -7.63 19.10
C ARG A 5 -13.97 -6.97 19.55
N ASN A 6 -12.92 -7.76 19.78
CA ASN A 6 -11.59 -7.28 20.19
C ASN A 6 -10.51 -7.72 19.19
N THR A 7 -10.82 -7.70 17.89
CA THR A 7 -9.90 -8.11 16.84
C THR A 7 -9.78 -7.04 15.78
N VAL A 8 -8.55 -6.66 15.45
CA VAL A 8 -8.28 -5.81 14.29
C VAL A 8 -8.22 -6.72 13.06
N ILE A 9 -9.14 -6.50 12.12
CA ILE A 9 -9.15 -7.20 10.84
C ILE A 9 -8.38 -6.35 9.84
N ILE A 10 -7.25 -6.87 9.37
CA ILE A 10 -6.45 -6.23 8.33
C ILE A 10 -6.67 -7.01 7.03
N MET A 11 -7.02 -6.30 5.97
CA MET A 11 -7.18 -6.86 4.62
C MET A 11 -6.24 -6.12 3.68
N THR A 12 -5.60 -6.86 2.78
CA THR A 12 -4.70 -6.31 1.76
C THR A 12 -5.15 -6.75 0.38
N SER A 13 -4.91 -5.91 -0.62
CA SER A 13 -5.26 -6.18 -2.01
C SER A 13 -4.21 -5.58 -2.93
N ASN A 14 -3.90 -6.28 -4.01
CA ASN A 14 -3.00 -5.80 -5.07
C ASN A 14 -3.77 -5.04 -6.18
N VAL A 15 -5.09 -4.82 -6.02
CA VAL A 15 -5.93 -4.09 -6.98
C VAL A 15 -5.36 -2.69 -7.24
N GLY A 16 -5.24 -2.31 -8.51
CA GLY A 16 -4.73 -0.99 -8.93
C GLY A 16 -3.21 -0.84 -8.92
N ALA A 17 -2.44 -1.85 -8.49
CA ALA A 17 -0.98 -1.77 -8.43
C ALA A 17 -0.31 -1.63 -9.82
N GLN A 18 -0.93 -2.17 -10.87
CA GLN A 18 -0.41 -2.13 -12.24
C GLN A 18 -0.55 -0.74 -12.88
N GLU A 19 -1.70 -0.07 -12.68
CA GLU A 19 -1.95 1.29 -13.21
C GLU A 19 -0.95 2.33 -12.65
N LEU A 20 -0.49 2.13 -11.41
CA LEU A 20 0.57 2.95 -10.80
C LEU A 20 1.97 2.73 -11.38
N GLN A 21 2.20 1.65 -12.12
CA GLN A 21 3.43 1.46 -12.87
C GLN A 21 3.38 2.21 -14.20
N ASP A 22 2.23 2.19 -14.87
CA ASP A 22 2.07 2.72 -16.22
C ASP A 22 1.94 4.26 -16.25
N GLN A 23 1.32 4.88 -15.25
CA GLN A 23 1.18 6.35 -15.19
C GLN A 23 2.52 7.12 -15.17
N ARG A 24 3.65 6.48 -14.81
CA ARG A 24 4.97 7.14 -14.86
C ARG A 24 5.69 7.02 -16.21
N PHE A 25 5.24 6.13 -17.12
CA PHE A 25 5.81 6.04 -18.47
C PHE A 25 5.28 7.13 -19.41
N ALA A 26 4.15 7.77 -19.08
CA ALA A 26 3.58 8.89 -19.82
C ALA A 26 4.15 10.26 -19.38
N GLY A 27 5.46 10.44 -19.51
CA GLY A 27 6.00 11.74 -19.96
C GLY A 27 6.05 12.96 -19.04
N PHE A 28 6.07 12.87 -17.70
CA PHE A 28 6.44 14.02 -16.86
C PHE A 28 7.39 13.64 -15.71
N GLY A 29 8.68 13.82 -15.96
CA GLY A 29 9.69 13.95 -14.91
C GLY A 29 9.55 15.32 -14.25
N GLY A 30 8.94 15.39 -13.08
CA GLY A 30 8.74 16.65 -12.36
C GLY A 30 8.16 16.45 -10.97
N SER A 31 9.01 16.62 -9.98
CA SER A 31 8.76 16.55 -8.54
C SER A 31 7.59 17.42 -8.06
N SER A 32 6.54 16.80 -7.55
CA SER A 32 5.67 17.35 -6.51
C SER A 32 4.98 16.21 -5.73
N GLU A 33 5.63 15.76 -4.66
CA GLU A 33 5.21 14.60 -3.84
C GLU A 33 3.75 14.68 -3.34
N GLY A 34 3.22 15.90 -3.15
CA GLY A 34 1.84 16.11 -2.68
C GLY A 34 0.74 15.99 -3.75
N GLN A 35 1.02 16.29 -5.03
CA GLN A 35 0.03 16.17 -6.11
C GLN A 35 -0.14 14.72 -6.60
N ASP A 36 0.90 13.91 -6.44
CA ASP A 36 0.90 12.49 -6.82
C ASP A 36 -0.03 11.68 -5.89
N TYR A 37 0.00 11.92 -4.57
CA TYR A 37 -0.75 11.10 -3.60
C TYR A 37 -2.27 11.12 -3.79
N GLU A 38 -2.89 12.29 -3.89
CA GLU A 38 -4.35 12.40 -4.06
C GLU A 38 -4.82 11.80 -5.38
N THR A 39 -4.01 11.93 -6.43
CA THR A 39 -4.29 11.36 -7.76
C THR A 39 -4.19 9.83 -7.73
N ILE A 40 -3.14 9.31 -7.09
CA ILE A 40 -2.94 7.88 -6.84
C ILE A 40 -4.09 7.31 -6.01
N ARG A 41 -4.45 7.97 -4.91
CA ARG A 41 -5.54 7.57 -4.03
C ARG A 41 -6.87 7.51 -4.78
N LYS A 42 -7.20 8.52 -5.58
CA LYS A 42 -8.43 8.53 -6.39
C LYS A 42 -8.48 7.37 -7.40
N THR A 43 -7.38 7.13 -8.11
CA THR A 43 -7.26 6.03 -9.08
C THR A 43 -7.45 4.69 -8.38
N MET A 44 -6.75 4.48 -7.26
CA MET A 44 -6.86 3.27 -6.45
C MET A 44 -8.27 3.05 -5.90
N MET A 45 -8.93 4.10 -5.40
CA MET A 45 -10.30 4.01 -4.89
C MET A 45 -11.32 3.70 -6.00
N LYS A 46 -11.08 4.17 -7.23
CA LYS A 46 -11.91 3.81 -8.39
C LYS A 46 -11.79 2.32 -8.71
N GLU A 47 -10.57 1.80 -8.77
CA GLU A 47 -10.32 0.38 -9.04
C GLU A 47 -10.87 -0.52 -7.92
N LEU A 48 -10.69 -0.12 -6.65
CA LEU A 48 -11.27 -0.84 -5.50
C LEU A 48 -12.80 -0.91 -5.58
N LYS A 49 -13.48 0.18 -5.96
CA LYS A 49 -14.94 0.20 -6.15
C LYS A 49 -15.41 -0.62 -7.35
N SER A 50 -14.56 -0.79 -8.36
CA SER A 50 -14.84 -1.65 -9.52
C SER A 50 -14.70 -3.14 -9.15
N ALA A 51 -13.66 -3.47 -8.38
CA ALA A 51 -13.35 -4.84 -7.99
C ALA A 51 -14.23 -5.38 -6.84
N PHE A 52 -14.63 -4.53 -5.90
CA PHE A 52 -15.39 -4.93 -4.71
C PHE A 52 -16.78 -4.30 -4.68
N ARG A 53 -17.75 -5.07 -4.15
CA ARG A 53 -19.12 -4.58 -3.99
C ARG A 53 -19.21 -3.47 -2.93
N PRO A 54 -20.08 -2.46 -3.10
CA PRO A 54 -20.25 -1.38 -2.13
C PRO A 54 -20.56 -1.87 -0.71
N GLU A 55 -21.34 -2.93 -0.55
CA GLU A 55 -21.70 -3.47 0.77
C GLU A 55 -20.49 -3.98 1.54
N PHE A 56 -19.47 -4.48 0.85
CA PHE A 56 -18.22 -4.92 1.47
C PHE A 56 -17.37 -3.71 1.86
N LEU A 57 -17.22 -2.73 0.96
CA LEU A 57 -16.45 -1.52 1.23
C LEU A 57 -17.05 -0.70 2.38
N ASN A 58 -18.38 -0.68 2.51
CA ASN A 58 -19.07 -0.01 3.61
C ASN A 58 -18.86 -0.68 4.99
N ARG A 59 -18.19 -1.85 5.05
CA ARG A 59 -17.79 -2.53 6.30
C ARG A 59 -16.33 -2.28 6.67
N VAL A 60 -15.60 -1.54 5.85
CA VAL A 60 -14.22 -1.16 6.10
C VAL A 60 -14.22 0.26 6.64
N ASP A 61 -13.70 0.45 7.85
CA ASP A 61 -13.67 1.77 8.50
C ASP A 61 -12.70 2.72 7.79
N ASP A 62 -11.48 2.25 7.50
CA ASP A 62 -10.42 3.02 6.88
C ASP A 62 -9.71 2.27 5.75
N THR A 63 -9.41 2.97 4.67
CA THR A 63 -8.61 2.46 3.55
C THR A 63 -7.27 3.19 3.47
N ILE A 64 -6.19 2.42 3.58
CA ILE A 64 -4.82 2.93 3.48
C ILE A 64 -4.27 2.59 2.08
N VAL A 65 -3.74 3.60 1.39
CA VAL A 65 -3.08 3.44 0.09
C VAL A 65 -1.57 3.55 0.30
N PHE A 66 -0.83 2.51 -0.08
CA PHE A 66 0.63 2.49 -0.02
C PHE A 66 1.22 3.14 -1.28
N HIS A 67 2.18 4.04 -1.08
CA HIS A 67 3.02 4.54 -2.16
C HIS A 67 4.21 3.61 -2.40
N LYS A 68 4.89 3.79 -3.54
CA LYS A 68 6.14 3.08 -3.81
C LYS A 68 7.20 3.53 -2.82
N LEU A 69 8.06 2.58 -2.45
CA LEU A 69 9.22 2.85 -1.61
C LEU A 69 10.20 3.76 -2.36
N ASN A 70 10.67 4.79 -1.68
CA ASN A 70 11.80 5.58 -2.15
C ASN A 70 13.14 4.89 -1.78
N LYS A 71 14.25 5.44 -2.26
CA LYS A 71 15.58 4.85 -2.05
C LYS A 71 16.00 4.81 -0.58
N ASP A 72 15.61 5.82 0.20
CA ASP A 72 15.97 5.93 1.61
C ASP A 72 15.19 4.91 2.44
N GLU A 73 13.89 4.77 2.20
CA GLU A 73 13.04 3.74 2.81
C GLU A 73 13.54 2.32 2.46
N LEU A 74 13.95 2.09 1.21
CA LEU A 74 14.58 0.82 0.79
C LEU A 74 15.85 0.51 1.58
N LYS A 75 16.68 1.51 1.85
CA LYS A 75 17.91 1.34 2.62
C LYS A 75 17.61 0.96 4.08
N GLU A 76 16.59 1.58 4.69
CA GLU A 76 16.15 1.23 6.03
C GLU A 76 15.63 -0.21 6.12
N ILE A 77 14.84 -0.63 5.13
CA ILE A 77 14.33 -2.02 5.06
C ILE A 77 15.49 -3.01 4.96
N VAL A 78 16.46 -2.77 4.07
CA VAL A 78 17.65 -3.63 3.95
C VAL A 78 18.41 -3.70 5.27
N THR A 79 18.59 -2.56 5.94
CA THR A 79 19.27 -2.50 7.25
C THR A 79 18.54 -3.35 8.29
N MET A 80 17.21 -3.27 8.35
CA MET A 80 16.39 -4.09 9.24
C MET A 80 16.49 -5.59 8.92
N MET A 81 16.52 -5.94 7.64
CA MET A 81 16.65 -7.34 7.20
C MET A 81 18.02 -7.92 7.58
N VAL A 82 19.09 -7.16 7.40
CA VAL A 82 20.45 -7.57 7.83
C VAL A 82 20.50 -7.74 9.34
N GLY A 83 19.92 -6.81 10.11
CA GLY A 83 19.85 -6.93 11.57
C GLY A 83 19.12 -8.21 12.03
N LYS A 84 17.99 -8.54 11.41
CA LYS A 84 17.27 -9.80 11.67
C LYS A 84 18.11 -11.03 11.34
N LEU A 85 18.86 -10.99 10.24
CA LEU A 85 19.76 -12.08 9.85
C LEU A 85 20.87 -12.28 10.89
N THR A 86 21.53 -11.20 11.30
CA THR A 86 22.58 -11.26 12.33
C THR A 86 22.05 -11.84 13.64
N SER A 87 20.85 -11.43 14.08
CA SER A 87 20.23 -11.96 15.30
C SER A 87 19.99 -13.47 15.24
N ARG A 88 19.64 -14.02 14.07
CA ARG A 88 19.42 -15.46 13.89
C ARG A 88 20.70 -16.28 13.83
N LEU A 89 21.83 -15.64 13.48
CA LEU A 89 23.15 -16.28 13.45
C LEU A 89 23.85 -16.25 14.82
N SER A 90 23.35 -15.44 15.76
CA SER A 90 23.85 -15.35 17.12
C SER A 90 23.11 -16.23 18.14
N GLU A 91 22.05 -16.93 17.72
CA GLU A 91 21.43 -18.05 18.46
C GLU A 91 22.22 -19.34 18.26
#